data_AF-A0A3L7TYL4-F1
#
_entry.id   AF-A0A3L7TYL4-F1
#
_cell.length_a   1.000
_cell.length_b   1.000
_cell.length_c   1.000
_cell.angle_alpha   90.00
_cell.angle_beta   90.00
_cell.angle_gamma   90.00
#
_symmetry.space_group_name_H-M   'P 1'
#
loop_
_entity.id
_entity.type
_entity.pdbx_description
1 polymer ?
#
loop_
_entity_poly.entity_id
_entity_poly.type
_entity_poly.pdbx_seq_one_letter_code
_entity_poly.pdbx_strand_id
1 'polypeptide(L)'
;MAVSDKQLIPWLGHTDLRVRSASLDLLSNSYASDPSILSSIIAAWDHFGCESAFYDFPLISHLAISSDQMPVVLARAQEMSRGRKITDRVCRCAGKLGEAISVERASGFAPYLKEIQTLKETSKIFFRVPIPNMEQRAAALAREPSSLELDFEDGAPSDIAIALESLWERGLANRWIREGIESWEEPQPSALGLSALELVSRHAIRGYEEQLLTLVDRQEATVADLATISLVRGRNPLTQSLIAERFQGMGKPGQLRSLDIIRRMRLEQSSKLIRFLLPQGSDGVVQNSARIAEVLLFDFEFLEEWLEAFLLIEETSVQRVVYSIPIAYPLALEETPGDWSRIKHLLLMRLGRGFELG
;
A
#
# COMPACT_ATOMS: atom_id res chain seq x y z
N MET A 1 -6.75 19.98 3.58
CA MET A 1 -6.86 18.53 3.81
C MET A 1 -5.84 17.79 2.94
N ALA A 2 -5.29 16.67 3.41
CA ALA A 2 -4.41 15.82 2.58
C ALA A 2 -5.11 15.31 1.31
N VAL A 3 -4.35 15.12 0.22
CA VAL A 3 -4.88 14.63 -1.06
C VAL A 3 -5.57 13.27 -0.89
N SER A 4 -6.80 13.19 -1.40
CA SER A 4 -7.68 12.05 -1.16
C SER A 4 -7.62 11.01 -2.29
N ASP A 5 -7.97 9.76 -1.98
CA ASP A 5 -8.11 8.72 -3.01
C ASP A 5 -9.17 9.12 -4.07
N LYS A 6 -10.20 9.88 -3.68
CA LYS A 6 -11.23 10.40 -4.59
C LYS A 6 -10.68 11.37 -5.65
N GLN A 7 -9.60 12.09 -5.35
CA GLN A 7 -8.90 12.95 -6.31
C GLN A 7 -7.90 12.14 -7.13
N LEU A 8 -7.14 11.24 -6.49
CA LEU A 8 -6.10 10.44 -7.15
C LEU A 8 -6.66 9.46 -8.19
N ILE A 9 -7.82 8.85 -7.93
CA ILE A 9 -8.43 7.84 -8.82
C ILE A 9 -8.73 8.43 -10.22
N PRO A 10 -9.48 9.54 -10.36
CA PRO A 10 -9.67 10.20 -11.66
C PRO A 10 -8.36 10.56 -12.37
N TRP A 11 -7.33 10.96 -11.62
CA TRP A 11 -6.04 11.35 -12.20
C TRP A 11 -5.22 10.17 -12.73
N LEU A 12 -5.61 8.91 -12.48
CA LEU A 12 -5.07 7.76 -13.21
C LEU A 12 -5.36 7.83 -14.72
N GLY A 13 -6.37 8.60 -15.13
CA GLY A 13 -6.69 8.91 -16.54
C GLY A 13 -6.18 10.26 -17.03
N HIS A 14 -5.40 11.00 -16.22
CA HIS A 14 -4.90 12.33 -16.58
C HIS A 14 -4.05 12.29 -17.88
N THR A 15 -3.98 13.36 -18.67
CA THR A 15 -3.25 13.38 -19.96
C THR A 15 -1.72 13.35 -19.79
N ASP A 16 -1.20 13.97 -18.73
CA ASP A 16 0.21 13.90 -18.35
C ASP A 16 0.55 12.56 -17.64
N LEU A 17 1.50 11.82 -18.21
CA LEU A 17 2.00 10.53 -17.69
C LEU A 17 2.57 10.63 -16.26
N ARG A 18 3.20 11.75 -15.91
CA ARG A 18 3.80 11.95 -14.60
C ARG A 18 2.73 12.04 -13.52
N VAL A 19 1.63 12.72 -13.82
CA VAL A 19 0.46 12.80 -12.92
C VAL A 19 -0.18 11.42 -12.73
N ARG A 20 -0.41 10.67 -13.83
CA ARG A 20 -0.95 9.31 -13.75
C ARG A 20 -0.08 8.39 -12.90
N SER A 21 1.24 8.42 -13.14
CA SER A 21 2.20 7.55 -12.44
C SER A 21 2.32 7.91 -10.95
N ALA A 22 2.36 9.21 -10.63
CA ALA A 22 2.36 9.70 -9.26
C ALA A 22 1.08 9.29 -8.50
N SER A 23 -0.07 9.37 -9.18
CA SER A 23 -1.36 9.00 -8.59
C SER A 23 -1.41 7.51 -8.27
N LEU A 24 -0.93 6.67 -9.20
CA LEU A 24 -0.83 5.23 -9.01
C LEU A 24 0.11 4.87 -7.84
N ASP A 25 1.27 5.52 -7.76
CA ASP A 25 2.23 5.28 -6.68
C ASP A 25 1.64 5.63 -5.30
N LEU A 26 0.99 6.79 -5.16
CA LEU A 26 0.34 7.20 -3.92
C LEU A 26 -0.78 6.23 -3.51
N LEU A 27 -1.62 5.81 -4.46
CA LEU A 27 -2.69 4.83 -4.22
C LEU A 27 -2.11 3.48 -3.78
N SER A 28 -1.13 2.94 -4.53
CA SER A 28 -0.47 1.66 -4.22
C SER A 28 0.20 1.70 -2.83
N ASN A 29 0.97 2.75 -2.54
CA ASN A 29 1.71 2.85 -1.28
C ASN A 29 0.79 3.00 -0.06
N SER A 30 -0.43 3.49 -0.25
CA SER A 30 -1.44 3.59 0.82
C SER A 30 -2.31 2.36 1.00
N TYR A 31 -2.05 1.30 0.25
CA TYR A 31 -2.87 0.09 0.19
C TYR A 31 -4.36 0.37 -0.09
N ALA A 32 -4.63 1.38 -0.93
CA ALA A 32 -5.99 1.72 -1.32
C ALA A 32 -6.64 0.52 -2.04
N SER A 33 -7.86 0.18 -1.64
CA SER A 33 -8.59 -0.99 -2.14
C SER A 33 -9.93 -0.64 -2.79
N ASP A 34 -10.10 0.62 -3.22
CA ASP A 34 -11.29 1.04 -3.96
C ASP A 34 -11.34 0.31 -5.34
N PRO A 35 -12.42 -0.43 -5.67
CA PRO A 35 -12.53 -1.17 -6.94
C PRO A 35 -12.41 -0.28 -8.19
N SER A 36 -12.69 1.01 -8.08
CA SER A 36 -12.54 1.96 -9.18
C SER A 36 -11.08 2.20 -9.57
N ILE A 37 -10.11 1.90 -8.70
CA ILE A 37 -8.67 1.99 -9.01
C ILE A 37 -8.33 1.06 -10.17
N LEU A 38 -8.70 -0.22 -10.08
CA LEU A 38 -8.41 -1.20 -11.13
C LEU A 38 -9.17 -0.87 -12.42
N SER A 39 -10.42 -0.42 -12.32
CA SER A 39 -11.18 0.06 -13.49
C SER A 39 -10.47 1.21 -14.20
N SER A 40 -9.93 2.16 -13.43
CA SER A 40 -9.22 3.34 -13.96
C SER A 40 -7.87 2.96 -14.58
N ILE A 41 -7.15 2.00 -13.99
CA ILE A 41 -5.92 1.43 -14.56
C ILE A 41 -6.20 0.78 -15.92
N ILE A 42 -7.24 -0.04 -16.01
CA ILE A 42 -7.63 -0.72 -17.26
C ILE A 42 -8.03 0.31 -18.32
N ALA A 43 -8.83 1.32 -17.95
CA ALA A 43 -9.21 2.40 -18.86
C ALA A 43 -7.98 3.18 -19.36
N ALA A 44 -7.00 3.44 -18.49
CA ALA A 44 -5.75 4.08 -18.89
C ALA A 44 -4.92 3.20 -19.85
N TRP A 45 -4.91 1.89 -19.66
CA TRP A 45 -4.29 0.97 -20.62
C TRP A 45 -4.99 0.91 -21.96
N ASP A 46 -6.31 0.93 -21.97
CA ASP A 46 -7.09 0.93 -23.21
C ASP A 46 -6.88 2.23 -24.00
N HIS A 47 -6.73 3.36 -23.30
CA HIS A 47 -6.56 4.66 -23.93
C HIS A 47 -5.10 4.97 -24.35
N PHE A 48 -4.13 4.75 -23.46
CA PHE A 48 -2.73 5.13 -23.68
C PHE A 48 -1.83 3.97 -24.09
N GLY A 49 -2.30 2.72 -23.96
CA GLY A 49 -1.48 1.52 -24.10
C GLY A 49 -0.67 1.19 -22.84
N CYS A 50 -0.38 -0.09 -22.64
CA CYS A 50 0.36 -0.59 -21.46
C CYS A 50 1.78 -0.02 -21.32
N GLU A 51 2.38 0.42 -22.42
CA GLU A 51 3.74 0.96 -22.41
C GLU A 51 3.79 2.42 -21.96
N SER A 52 2.70 3.16 -22.15
CA SER A 52 2.64 4.62 -21.93
C SER A 52 1.62 5.06 -20.90
N ALA A 53 0.82 4.14 -20.33
CA ALA A 53 -0.15 4.48 -19.30
C ALA A 53 0.52 4.92 -17.98
N PHE A 54 1.55 4.18 -17.53
CA PHE A 54 2.24 4.41 -16.25
C PHE A 54 3.71 4.03 -16.35
N TYR A 55 4.63 4.82 -15.78
CA TYR A 55 6.07 4.55 -15.81
C TYR A 55 6.45 3.24 -15.12
N ASP A 56 5.89 2.98 -13.94
CA ASP A 56 6.35 1.93 -13.04
C ASP A 56 5.26 0.93 -12.64
N PHE A 57 4.23 0.74 -13.49
CA PHE A 57 3.17 -0.24 -13.18
C PHE A 57 3.70 -1.63 -12.81
N PRO A 58 4.69 -2.21 -13.53
CA PRO A 58 5.24 -3.51 -13.16
C PRO A 58 5.91 -3.58 -11.78
N LEU A 59 6.15 -2.44 -11.15
CA LEU A 59 6.87 -2.29 -9.88
C LEU A 59 5.96 -1.88 -8.71
N ILE A 60 4.66 -1.69 -8.94
CA ILE A 60 3.74 -1.33 -7.85
C ILE A 60 3.78 -2.40 -6.75
N SER A 61 3.67 -1.98 -5.50
CA SER A 61 3.76 -2.88 -4.34
C SER A 61 2.44 -3.60 -4.05
N HIS A 62 1.30 -2.98 -4.37
CA HIS A 62 -0.03 -3.49 -4.07
C HIS A 62 -1.02 -3.14 -5.18
N LEU A 63 -1.89 -4.10 -5.48
CA LEU A 63 -3.06 -3.91 -6.34
C LEU A 63 -4.17 -4.80 -5.79
N ALA A 64 -5.27 -4.19 -5.34
CA ALA A 64 -6.44 -4.92 -4.89
C ALA A 64 -7.28 -5.35 -6.11
N ILE A 65 -7.83 -6.57 -6.07
CA ILE A 65 -8.75 -7.09 -7.09
C ILE A 65 -10.08 -7.39 -6.41
N SER A 66 -11.16 -6.71 -6.80
CA SER A 66 -12.48 -7.11 -6.35
C SER A 66 -12.94 -8.39 -7.05
N SER A 67 -13.76 -9.19 -6.40
CA SER A 67 -14.17 -10.52 -6.90
C SER A 67 -14.88 -10.45 -8.27
N ASP A 68 -15.64 -9.38 -8.52
CA ASP A 68 -16.33 -9.09 -9.79
C ASP A 68 -15.36 -8.72 -10.92
N GLN A 69 -14.15 -8.26 -10.61
CA GLN A 69 -13.13 -7.88 -11.58
C GLN A 69 -12.17 -9.03 -11.92
N MET A 70 -12.20 -10.14 -11.19
CA MET A 70 -11.30 -11.28 -11.42
C MET A 70 -11.34 -11.82 -12.86
N PRO A 71 -12.50 -12.01 -13.52
CA PRO A 71 -12.56 -12.45 -14.91
C PRO A 71 -11.85 -11.48 -15.87
N VAL A 72 -12.00 -10.18 -15.63
CA VAL A 72 -11.37 -9.13 -16.44
C VAL A 72 -9.86 -9.18 -16.29
N VAL A 73 -9.37 -9.30 -15.06
CA VAL A 73 -7.92 -9.41 -14.78
C VAL A 73 -7.32 -10.64 -15.45
N LEU A 74 -7.98 -11.79 -15.35
CA LEU A 74 -7.52 -13.04 -15.97
C LEU A 74 -7.45 -12.92 -17.50
N ALA A 75 -8.51 -12.41 -18.12
CA ALA A 75 -8.55 -12.19 -19.57
C ALA A 75 -7.42 -11.25 -20.03
N ARG A 76 -7.20 -10.14 -19.31
CA ARG A 76 -6.12 -9.18 -19.60
C ARG A 76 -4.75 -9.80 -19.40
N ALA A 77 -4.50 -10.50 -18.31
CA ALA A 77 -3.21 -11.15 -18.07
C ALA A 77 -2.89 -12.20 -19.16
N GLN A 78 -3.89 -12.94 -19.64
CA GLN A 78 -3.73 -13.88 -20.73
C GLN A 78 -3.40 -13.18 -22.06
N GLU A 79 -4.16 -12.15 -22.42
CA GLU A 79 -3.91 -11.35 -23.63
C GLU A 79 -2.52 -10.72 -23.60
N MET A 80 -2.16 -10.12 -22.46
CA MET A 80 -0.92 -9.37 -22.30
C MET A 80 0.34 -10.26 -22.34
N SER A 81 0.24 -11.53 -21.96
CA SER A 81 1.38 -12.46 -21.96
C SER A 81 1.54 -13.26 -23.25
N ARG A 82 0.50 -13.34 -24.09
CA ARG A 82 0.46 -14.23 -25.26
C ARG A 82 1.56 -13.91 -26.27
N GLY A 83 2.45 -14.87 -26.52
CA GLY A 83 3.51 -14.76 -27.53
C GLY A 83 4.62 -13.74 -27.20
N ARG A 84 4.62 -13.17 -25.99
CA ARG A 84 5.59 -12.13 -25.57
C ARG A 84 6.73 -12.71 -24.74
N LYS A 85 7.86 -12.01 -24.75
CA LYS A 85 9.01 -12.32 -23.88
C LYS A 85 8.75 -11.80 -22.47
N ILE A 86 9.32 -12.42 -21.44
CA ILE A 86 9.16 -11.96 -20.05
C ILE A 86 9.72 -10.55 -19.81
N THR A 87 10.68 -10.11 -20.63
CA THR A 87 11.26 -8.78 -20.59
C THR A 87 10.39 -7.71 -21.25
N ASP A 88 9.36 -8.12 -22.00
CA ASP A 88 8.40 -7.22 -22.63
C ASP A 88 7.56 -6.51 -21.57
N ARG A 89 7.42 -5.19 -21.70
CA ARG A 89 6.73 -4.37 -20.69
C ARG A 89 5.27 -4.78 -20.51
N VAL A 90 4.57 -5.13 -21.59
CA VAL A 90 3.18 -5.59 -21.52
C VAL A 90 3.10 -6.95 -20.83
N CYS A 91 4.05 -7.85 -21.10
CA CYS A 91 4.15 -9.11 -20.37
C CYS A 91 4.46 -8.88 -18.87
N ARG A 92 5.23 -7.85 -18.52
CA ARG A 92 5.48 -7.49 -17.10
C ARG A 92 4.24 -6.92 -16.41
N CYS A 93 3.39 -6.16 -17.11
CA CYS A 93 2.07 -5.77 -16.60
C CYS A 93 1.20 -7.00 -16.31
N ALA A 94 1.18 -7.98 -17.22
CA ALA A 94 0.54 -9.27 -16.98
C ALA A 94 1.11 -9.98 -15.75
N GLY A 95 2.44 -9.90 -15.57
CA GLY A 95 3.15 -10.38 -14.40
C GLY A 95 2.62 -9.80 -13.09
N LYS A 96 2.43 -8.48 -13.05
CA LYS A 96 1.90 -7.77 -11.88
C LYS A 96 0.44 -8.12 -11.59
N LEU A 97 -0.38 -8.32 -12.63
CA LEU A 97 -1.75 -8.84 -12.48
C LEU A 97 -1.75 -10.26 -11.89
N GLY A 98 -0.88 -11.15 -12.40
CA GLY A 98 -0.72 -12.50 -11.86
C GLY A 98 -0.23 -12.53 -10.41
N GLU A 99 0.69 -11.62 -10.04
CA GLU A 99 1.10 -11.44 -8.65
C GLU A 99 -0.11 -11.08 -7.78
N ALA A 100 -0.89 -10.06 -8.18
CA ALA A 100 -2.07 -9.60 -7.46
C ALA A 100 -3.12 -10.72 -7.31
N ILE A 101 -3.40 -11.48 -8.38
CA ILE A 101 -4.28 -12.66 -8.34
C ILE A 101 -3.81 -13.67 -7.29
N SER A 102 -2.51 -13.98 -7.27
CA SER A 102 -1.96 -15.04 -6.42
C SER A 102 -2.00 -14.70 -4.92
N VAL A 103 -2.02 -13.41 -4.57
CA VAL A 103 -2.09 -12.93 -3.17
C VAL A 103 -3.48 -12.49 -2.75
N GLU A 104 -4.47 -12.58 -3.63
CA GLU A 104 -5.87 -12.27 -3.31
C GLU A 104 -6.43 -13.27 -2.30
N ARG A 105 -7.54 -12.91 -1.65
CA ARG A 105 -8.27 -13.77 -0.71
C ARG A 105 -8.74 -15.06 -1.37
N ALA A 106 -8.83 -16.13 -0.59
CA ALA A 106 -9.24 -17.44 -1.08
C ALA A 106 -10.64 -17.39 -1.70
N SER A 107 -11.59 -16.69 -1.08
CA SER A 107 -12.94 -16.51 -1.64
C SER A 107 -12.95 -15.77 -2.97
N GLY A 108 -11.98 -14.88 -3.22
CA GLY A 108 -11.88 -14.10 -4.44
C GLY A 108 -11.41 -14.92 -5.64
N PHE A 109 -10.39 -15.78 -5.45
CA PHE A 109 -9.82 -16.57 -6.55
C PHE A 109 -10.39 -17.99 -6.67
N ALA A 110 -10.96 -18.57 -5.60
CA ALA A 110 -11.41 -19.96 -5.59
C ALA A 110 -12.36 -20.32 -6.76
N PRO A 111 -13.33 -19.47 -7.16
CA PRO A 111 -14.21 -19.76 -8.30
C PRO A 111 -13.48 -19.85 -9.65
N TYR A 112 -12.24 -19.35 -9.73
CA TYR A 112 -11.48 -19.18 -10.96
C TYR A 112 -10.18 -20.00 -10.99
N LEU A 113 -10.01 -20.96 -10.07
CA LEU A 113 -8.76 -21.74 -9.94
C LEU A 113 -8.33 -22.42 -11.25
N LYS A 114 -9.29 -22.91 -12.03
CA LYS A 114 -9.01 -23.59 -13.31
C LYS A 114 -8.46 -22.62 -14.36
N GLU A 115 -9.05 -21.44 -14.45
CA GLU A 115 -8.62 -20.36 -15.34
C GLU A 115 -7.24 -19.84 -14.91
N ILE A 116 -7.01 -19.70 -13.61
CA ILE A 116 -5.73 -19.32 -13.03
C ILE A 116 -4.64 -20.35 -13.36
N GLN A 117 -4.93 -21.64 -13.19
CA GLN A 117 -4.03 -22.72 -13.57
C GLN A 117 -3.72 -22.68 -15.06
N THR A 118 -4.73 -22.50 -15.91
CA THR A 118 -4.57 -22.37 -17.36
C THR A 118 -3.66 -21.18 -17.71
N LEU A 119 -3.86 -20.03 -17.06
CA LEU A 119 -3.00 -18.86 -17.23
C LEU A 119 -1.55 -19.18 -16.82
N LYS A 120 -1.35 -19.89 -15.71
CA LYS A 120 -0.02 -20.27 -15.23
C LYS A 120 0.70 -21.21 -16.20
N GLU A 121 -0.01 -22.19 -16.75
CA GLU A 121 0.55 -23.20 -17.67
C GLU A 121 0.85 -22.62 -19.06
N THR A 122 0.03 -21.67 -19.52
CA THR A 122 0.13 -21.12 -20.89
C THR A 122 0.95 -19.83 -20.98
N SER A 123 1.37 -19.27 -19.85
CA SER A 123 2.14 -18.01 -19.80
C SER A 123 3.47 -18.17 -19.06
N LYS A 124 4.33 -17.17 -19.20
CA LYS A 124 5.59 -17.05 -18.45
C LYS A 124 5.43 -16.23 -17.17
N ILE A 125 4.20 -15.99 -16.73
CA ILE A 125 3.90 -15.13 -15.60
C ILE A 125 4.36 -15.82 -14.30
N PHE A 126 5.08 -15.06 -13.48
CA PHE A 126 5.41 -15.46 -12.12
C PHE A 126 4.20 -15.24 -11.21
N PHE A 127 3.94 -16.23 -10.35
CA PHE A 127 2.90 -16.16 -9.33
C PHE A 127 3.62 -16.18 -7.99
N ARG A 128 3.26 -15.27 -7.08
CA ARG A 128 3.91 -15.16 -5.78
C ARG A 128 3.51 -16.31 -4.85
N VAL A 129 2.27 -16.78 -4.99
CA VAL A 129 1.77 -17.99 -4.33
C VAL A 129 1.63 -19.11 -5.38
N PRO A 130 2.23 -20.30 -5.16
CA PRO A 130 2.07 -21.45 -6.07
C PRO A 130 0.62 -21.95 -6.15
N ILE A 131 0.23 -22.50 -7.31
CA ILE A 131 -1.12 -23.07 -7.53
C ILE A 131 -1.51 -24.09 -6.46
N PRO A 132 -0.66 -25.06 -6.05
CA PRO A 132 -1.04 -26.00 -4.99
C PRO A 132 -1.39 -25.33 -3.66
N ASN A 133 -0.71 -24.24 -3.30
CA ASN A 133 -1.02 -23.50 -2.07
C ASN A 133 -2.33 -22.72 -2.21
N MET A 134 -2.65 -22.22 -3.41
CA MET A 134 -3.94 -21.60 -3.69
C MET A 134 -5.09 -22.62 -3.58
N GLU A 135 -4.89 -23.83 -4.11
CA GLU A 135 -5.86 -24.94 -3.98
C GLU A 135 -6.09 -25.32 -2.52
N GLN A 136 -5.02 -25.42 -1.71
CA GLN A 136 -5.12 -25.68 -0.27
C GLN A 136 -5.92 -24.60 0.46
N ARG A 137 -5.64 -23.32 0.17
CA ARG A 137 -6.40 -22.18 0.73
C ARG A 137 -7.88 -22.25 0.36
N ALA A 138 -8.20 -22.55 -0.90
CA ALA A 138 -9.59 -22.71 -1.34
C ALA A 138 -10.28 -23.92 -0.71
N ALA A 139 -9.59 -25.06 -0.58
CA ALA A 139 -10.12 -26.24 0.08
C ALA A 139 -10.39 -25.99 1.57
N ALA A 140 -9.55 -25.19 2.23
CA ALA A 140 -9.76 -24.84 3.63
C ALA A 140 -11.03 -24.01 3.88
N LEU A 141 -11.48 -23.21 2.90
CA LEU A 141 -12.77 -22.53 2.96
C LEU A 141 -13.98 -23.48 2.99
N ALA A 142 -13.81 -24.74 2.58
CA ALA A 142 -14.86 -25.75 2.65
C ALA A 142 -14.79 -26.64 3.90
N ARG A 143 -13.70 -26.58 4.68
CA ARG A 143 -13.54 -27.36 5.93
C ARG A 143 -14.49 -26.84 7.02
N GLU A 144 -14.92 -27.72 7.91
CA GLU A 144 -15.65 -27.33 9.12
C GLU A 144 -14.78 -26.43 10.03
N PRO A 145 -15.33 -25.37 10.66
CA PRO A 145 -14.56 -24.48 11.53
C PRO A 145 -13.80 -25.21 12.64
N SER A 146 -14.42 -26.19 13.28
CA SER A 146 -13.79 -27.00 14.33
C SER A 146 -12.58 -27.79 13.82
N SER A 147 -12.58 -28.20 12.55
CA SER A 147 -11.43 -28.86 11.94
C SER A 147 -10.28 -27.89 11.68
N LEU A 148 -10.57 -26.62 11.38
CA LEU A 148 -9.55 -25.58 11.20
C LEU A 148 -8.92 -25.18 12.54
N GLU A 149 -9.70 -25.19 13.62
CA GLU A 149 -9.19 -24.86 14.96
C GLU A 149 -8.14 -25.85 15.46
N LEU A 150 -8.24 -27.14 15.07
CA LEU A 150 -7.22 -28.15 15.37
C LEU A 150 -5.85 -27.84 14.75
N ASP A 151 -5.79 -27.07 13.66
CA ASP A 151 -4.53 -26.70 13.01
C ASP A 151 -3.71 -25.74 13.91
N PHE A 152 -4.32 -25.06 14.88
CA PHE A 152 -3.59 -24.21 15.84
C PHE A 152 -2.87 -24.98 16.94
N GLU A 153 -3.26 -26.23 17.17
CA GLU A 153 -2.67 -27.08 18.22
C GLU A 153 -1.45 -27.84 17.69
N ASP A 154 -1.62 -28.54 16.55
CA ASP A 154 -0.62 -29.48 16.01
C ASP A 154 -0.18 -29.19 14.56
N GLY A 155 -0.71 -28.12 13.95
CA GLY A 155 -0.47 -27.81 12.54
C GLY A 155 0.92 -27.27 12.23
N ALA A 156 1.38 -27.46 10.99
CA ALA A 156 2.56 -26.75 10.51
C ALA A 156 2.26 -25.24 10.35
N PRO A 157 3.28 -24.36 10.31
CA PRO A 157 3.05 -22.92 10.15
C PRO A 157 2.19 -22.55 8.93
N SER A 158 2.28 -23.30 7.84
CA SER A 158 1.42 -23.12 6.67
C SER A 158 -0.05 -23.45 6.95
N ASP A 159 -0.31 -24.49 7.73
CA ASP A 159 -1.67 -24.92 8.08
C ASP A 159 -2.33 -23.89 8.99
N ILE A 160 -1.58 -23.39 9.98
CA ILE A 160 -1.99 -22.29 10.88
C ILE A 160 -2.37 -21.05 10.07
N ALA A 161 -1.54 -20.63 9.11
CA ALA A 161 -1.81 -19.46 8.29
C ALA A 161 -3.08 -19.63 7.42
N ILE A 162 -3.26 -20.81 6.82
CA ILE A 162 -4.42 -21.15 6.00
C ILE A 162 -5.70 -21.22 6.85
N ALA A 163 -5.63 -21.83 8.03
CA ALA A 163 -6.73 -21.93 8.97
C ALA A 163 -7.15 -20.55 9.48
N LEU A 164 -6.18 -19.71 9.86
CA LEU A 164 -6.44 -18.35 10.34
C LEU A 164 -7.10 -17.48 9.26
N GLU A 165 -6.59 -17.51 8.04
CA GLU A 165 -7.21 -16.80 6.90
C GLU A 165 -8.64 -17.30 6.65
N SER A 166 -8.84 -18.62 6.63
CA SER A 166 -10.15 -19.23 6.39
C SER A 166 -11.19 -18.88 7.46
N LEU A 167 -10.79 -18.90 8.73
CA LEU A 167 -11.66 -18.50 9.84
C LEU A 167 -11.91 -16.98 9.83
N TRP A 168 -10.94 -16.17 9.40
CA TRP A 168 -11.10 -14.72 9.29
C TRP A 168 -12.10 -14.34 8.20
N GLU A 169 -12.02 -14.98 7.03
CA GLU A 169 -13.00 -14.76 5.94
C GLU A 169 -14.43 -15.11 6.37
N ARG A 170 -14.59 -15.98 7.38
CA ARG A 170 -15.89 -16.36 7.98
C ARG A 170 -16.28 -15.52 9.20
N GLY A 171 -15.45 -14.59 9.65
CA GLY A 171 -15.69 -13.76 10.84
C GLY A 171 -15.49 -14.49 12.18
N LEU A 172 -14.76 -15.61 12.19
CA LEU A 172 -14.56 -16.49 13.36
C LEU A 172 -13.14 -16.42 13.95
N ALA A 173 -12.20 -15.74 13.30
CA ALA A 173 -10.80 -15.71 13.72
C ALA A 173 -10.44 -14.71 14.85
N ASN A 174 -11.37 -13.87 15.32
CA ASN A 174 -11.05 -12.74 16.22
C ASN A 174 -10.27 -13.16 17.47
N ARG A 175 -10.62 -14.30 18.07
CA ARG A 175 -9.90 -14.87 19.22
C ARG A 175 -8.44 -15.15 18.88
N TRP A 176 -8.21 -15.91 17.80
CA TRP A 176 -6.89 -16.37 17.37
C TRP A 176 -6.00 -15.23 16.88
N ILE A 177 -6.55 -14.25 16.16
CA ILE A 177 -5.81 -13.05 15.76
C ILE A 177 -5.38 -12.27 17.00
N ARG A 178 -6.27 -12.10 17.99
CA ARG A 178 -5.94 -11.41 19.24
C ARG A 178 -4.81 -12.12 19.97
N GLU A 179 -4.98 -13.42 20.22
CA GLU A 179 -3.99 -14.25 20.90
C GLU A 179 -2.62 -14.20 20.19
N GLY A 180 -2.62 -14.32 18.86
CA GLY A 180 -1.41 -14.20 18.06
C GLY A 180 -0.74 -12.83 18.20
N ILE A 181 -1.48 -11.74 18.09
CA ILE A 181 -0.93 -10.38 18.19
C ILE A 181 -0.45 -10.05 19.61
N GLU A 182 -1.17 -10.48 20.66
CA GLU A 182 -0.78 -10.28 22.06
C GLU A 182 0.45 -11.13 22.44
N SER A 183 0.68 -12.28 21.81
CA SER A 183 1.87 -13.11 22.08
C SER A 183 3.21 -12.44 21.78
N TRP A 184 3.22 -11.32 21.06
CA TRP A 184 4.43 -10.55 20.74
C TRP A 184 5.00 -9.75 21.92
N GLU A 185 4.36 -9.79 23.09
CA GLU A 185 4.96 -9.34 24.35
C GLU A 185 6.13 -10.25 24.77
N GLU A 186 6.16 -11.50 24.30
CA GLU A 186 7.21 -12.46 24.59
C GLU A 186 8.46 -12.27 23.70
N PRO A 187 9.65 -12.79 24.12
CA PRO A 187 10.89 -12.65 23.35
C PRO A 187 10.89 -13.38 22.00
N GLN A 188 10.09 -14.45 21.88
CA GLN A 188 9.95 -15.23 20.65
C GLN A 188 8.46 -15.44 20.35
N PRO A 189 7.96 -14.98 19.19
CA PRO A 189 6.56 -15.13 18.84
C PRO A 189 6.23 -16.59 18.50
N SER A 190 5.00 -17.01 18.79
CA SER A 190 4.48 -18.30 18.35
C SER A 190 4.26 -18.33 16.82
N ALA A 191 4.12 -19.54 16.25
CA ALA A 191 3.72 -19.69 14.84
C ALA A 191 2.37 -19.01 14.53
N LEU A 192 1.46 -19.01 15.51
CA LEU A 192 0.21 -18.25 15.46
C LEU A 192 0.47 -16.74 15.43
N GLY A 193 1.40 -16.23 16.26
CA GLY A 193 1.76 -14.82 16.30
C GLY A 193 2.33 -14.31 14.97
N LEU A 194 3.20 -15.10 14.32
CA LEU A 194 3.70 -14.81 12.98
C LEU A 194 2.57 -14.80 11.94
N SER A 195 1.73 -15.84 11.95
CA SER A 195 0.61 -15.97 11.01
C SER A 195 -0.42 -14.84 11.17
N ALA A 196 -0.70 -14.43 12.42
CA ALA A 196 -1.59 -13.32 12.72
C ALA A 196 -1.03 -11.99 12.22
N LEU A 197 0.26 -11.71 12.46
CA LEU A 197 0.93 -10.51 11.96
C LEU A 197 0.94 -10.45 10.42
N GLU A 198 1.23 -11.58 9.77
CA GLU A 198 1.13 -11.67 8.31
C GLU A 198 -0.28 -11.41 7.80
N LEU A 199 -1.31 -11.98 8.44
CA LEU A 199 -2.71 -11.79 8.05
C LEU A 199 -3.12 -10.32 8.14
N VAL A 200 -2.86 -9.65 9.27
CA VAL A 200 -3.22 -8.23 9.46
C VAL A 200 -2.41 -7.28 8.57
N SER A 201 -1.25 -7.70 8.06
CA SER A 201 -0.51 -6.93 7.05
C SER A 201 -1.12 -7.03 5.64
N ARG A 202 -1.77 -8.15 5.33
CA ARG A 202 -2.39 -8.42 4.02
C ARG A 202 -3.80 -7.84 3.94
N HIS A 203 -4.49 -7.68 5.06
CA HIS A 203 -5.89 -7.27 5.09
C HIS A 203 -6.15 -6.12 6.07
N ALA A 204 -7.15 -5.28 5.79
CA ALA A 204 -7.48 -4.11 6.60
C ALA A 204 -8.21 -4.51 7.91
N ILE A 205 -7.50 -5.19 8.80
CA ILE A 205 -8.01 -5.68 10.09
C ILE A 205 -7.67 -4.64 11.17
N ARG A 206 -8.70 -4.15 11.87
CA ARG A 206 -8.60 -3.10 12.90
C ARG A 206 -8.80 -3.67 14.31
N GLY A 207 -8.46 -2.89 15.32
CA GLY A 207 -8.65 -3.24 16.73
C GLY A 207 -7.39 -3.75 17.44
N TYR A 208 -6.25 -3.69 16.76
CA TYR A 208 -4.94 -4.15 17.25
C TYR A 208 -3.87 -3.03 17.15
N GLU A 209 -4.31 -1.78 16.98
CA GLU A 209 -3.43 -0.65 16.67
C GLU A 209 -2.38 -0.42 17.76
N GLU A 210 -2.76 -0.61 19.03
CA GLU A 210 -1.87 -0.43 20.16
C GLU A 210 -0.73 -1.46 20.18
N GLN A 211 -1.08 -2.74 20.04
CA GLN A 211 -0.12 -3.84 20.01
C GLN A 211 0.79 -3.72 18.78
N LEU A 212 0.21 -3.48 17.60
CA LEU A 212 0.97 -3.32 16.35
C LEU A 212 1.95 -2.14 16.43
N LEU A 213 1.57 -1.03 17.07
CA LEU A 213 2.47 0.12 17.20
C LEU A 213 3.70 -0.20 18.06
N THR A 214 3.61 -1.11 19.04
CA THR A 214 4.80 -1.55 19.81
C THR A 214 5.81 -2.29 18.93
N LEU A 215 5.35 -2.94 17.86
CA LEU A 215 6.20 -3.69 16.94
C LEU A 215 6.94 -2.80 15.94
N VAL A 216 6.44 -1.59 15.70
CA VAL A 216 7.03 -0.63 14.76
C VAL A 216 8.45 -0.21 15.17
N ASP A 217 8.75 -0.17 16.46
CA ASP A 217 10.08 0.22 16.98
C ASP A 217 11.04 -0.98 17.16
N ARG A 218 10.63 -2.18 16.76
CA ARG A 218 11.51 -3.36 16.79
C ARG A 218 12.66 -3.18 15.78
N GLN A 219 13.82 -3.72 16.14
CA GLN A 219 15.01 -3.74 15.28
C GLN A 219 14.86 -4.74 14.12
N GLU A 220 14.10 -5.81 14.34
CA GLU A 220 13.82 -6.81 13.31
C GLU A 220 12.92 -6.20 12.22
N ALA A 221 13.50 -5.95 11.04
CA ALA A 221 12.82 -5.26 9.95
C ALA A 221 11.60 -6.01 9.43
N THR A 222 11.65 -7.34 9.33
CA THR A 222 10.54 -8.19 8.90
C THR A 222 9.28 -7.97 9.73
N VAL A 223 9.42 -7.88 11.06
CA VAL A 223 8.32 -7.66 12.00
C VAL A 223 7.83 -6.22 11.92
N ALA A 224 8.75 -5.25 12.02
CA ALA A 224 8.40 -3.85 12.02
C ALA A 224 7.75 -3.39 10.71
N ASP A 225 8.16 -3.95 9.58
CA ASP A 225 7.58 -3.66 8.27
C ASP A 225 6.17 -4.23 8.16
N LEU A 226 5.92 -5.47 8.60
CA LEU A 226 4.56 -6.04 8.61
C LEU A 226 3.62 -5.22 9.51
N ALA A 227 4.08 -4.81 10.69
CA ALA A 227 3.30 -3.96 11.59
C ALA A 227 3.00 -2.59 10.96
N THR A 228 4.01 -1.97 10.34
CA THR A 228 3.87 -0.71 9.60
C THR A 228 2.82 -0.82 8.50
N ILE A 229 2.90 -1.88 7.68
CA ILE A 229 1.94 -2.17 6.60
C ILE A 229 0.52 -2.32 7.16
N SER A 230 0.38 -3.07 8.25
CA SER A 230 -0.91 -3.33 8.91
C SER A 230 -1.58 -2.02 9.36
N LEU A 231 -0.81 -1.15 10.03
CA LEU A 231 -1.28 0.15 10.49
C LEU A 231 -1.66 1.09 9.33
N VAL A 232 -0.85 1.12 8.27
CA VAL A 232 -1.16 1.90 7.05
C VAL A 232 -2.46 1.40 6.42
N ARG A 233 -2.59 0.08 6.22
CA ARG A 233 -3.76 -0.53 5.57
C ARG A 233 -5.03 -0.36 6.40
N GLY A 234 -4.93 -0.41 7.73
CA GLY A 234 -6.05 -0.18 8.64
C GLY A 234 -6.65 1.22 8.51
N ARG A 235 -5.84 2.25 8.22
CA ARG A 235 -6.26 3.66 8.08
C ARG A 235 -7.18 4.12 9.21
N ASN A 236 -6.81 3.81 10.45
CA ASN A 236 -7.59 4.13 11.64
C ASN A 236 -7.05 5.42 12.33
N PRO A 237 -7.89 6.44 12.58
CA PRO A 237 -7.49 7.64 13.35
C PRO A 237 -6.88 7.34 14.73
N LEU A 238 -7.25 6.21 15.34
CA LEU A 238 -6.65 5.76 16.60
C LEU A 238 -5.13 5.59 16.48
N THR A 239 -4.62 5.07 15.36
CA THR A 239 -3.18 4.94 15.10
C THR A 239 -2.47 6.29 15.18
N GLN A 240 -3.07 7.35 14.63
CA GLN A 240 -2.50 8.70 14.69
C GLN A 240 -2.45 9.25 16.12
N SER A 241 -3.49 8.97 16.91
CA SER A 241 -3.54 9.37 18.32
C SER A 241 -2.45 8.66 19.13
N LEU A 242 -2.31 7.35 18.96
CA LEU A 242 -1.27 6.54 19.61
C LEU A 242 0.14 6.98 19.21
N ILE A 243 0.37 7.31 17.94
CA ILE A 243 1.64 7.87 17.49
C ILE A 243 1.90 9.20 18.20
N ALA A 244 0.92 10.11 18.24
CA ALA A 244 1.08 11.41 18.90
C ALA A 244 1.51 11.28 20.38
N GLU A 245 0.98 10.29 21.09
CA GLU A 245 1.31 10.03 22.50
C GLU A 245 2.72 9.42 22.69
N ARG A 246 3.18 8.57 21.76
CA ARG A 246 4.38 7.75 21.94
C ARG A 246 5.60 8.22 21.17
N PHE A 247 5.42 9.11 20.17
CA PHE A 247 6.45 9.47 19.19
C PHE A 247 7.78 9.91 19.82
N GLN A 248 7.75 10.77 20.84
CA GLN A 248 8.95 11.27 21.50
C GLN A 248 9.73 10.16 22.22
N GLY A 249 9.04 9.14 22.72
CA GLY A 249 9.63 8.00 23.43
C GLY A 249 10.14 6.88 22.52
N MET A 250 9.82 6.91 21.22
CA MET A 250 10.28 5.92 20.25
C MET A 250 11.74 6.11 19.87
N GLY A 251 12.41 5.01 19.52
CA GLY A 251 13.69 5.06 18.83
C GLY A 251 13.58 5.72 17.45
N LYS A 252 14.74 6.10 16.89
CA LYS A 252 14.81 6.67 15.53
C LYS A 252 14.09 5.81 14.47
N PRO A 253 14.24 4.47 14.43
CA PRO A 253 13.49 3.64 13.47
C PRO A 253 11.97 3.74 13.67
N GLY A 254 11.49 3.67 14.92
CA GLY A 254 10.06 3.82 15.24
C GLY A 254 9.49 5.18 14.84
N GLN A 255 10.24 6.27 15.07
CA GLN A 255 9.84 7.61 14.63
C GLN A 255 9.76 7.70 13.10
N LEU A 256 10.76 7.21 12.37
CA LEU A 256 10.75 7.24 10.90
C LEU A 256 9.59 6.45 10.31
N ARG A 257 9.30 5.25 10.85
CA ARG A 257 8.15 4.44 10.43
C ARG A 257 6.83 5.07 10.83
N SER A 258 6.74 5.74 11.97
CA SER A 258 5.53 6.47 12.38
C SER A 258 5.19 7.61 11.40
N LEU A 259 6.19 8.36 10.93
CA LEU A 259 6.00 9.36 9.87
C LEU A 259 5.58 8.71 8.55
N ASP A 260 6.13 7.53 8.22
CA ASP A 260 5.72 6.72 7.07
C ASP A 260 4.27 6.25 7.17
N ILE A 261 3.84 5.83 8.36
CA ILE A 261 2.46 5.40 8.63
C ILE A 261 1.52 6.58 8.40
N ILE A 262 1.77 7.72 9.03
CA ILE A 262 0.91 8.91 8.93
C ILE A 262 0.80 9.40 7.48
N ARG A 263 1.93 9.48 6.75
CA ARG A 263 1.95 9.97 5.36
C ARG A 263 1.19 9.03 4.42
N ARG A 264 1.23 7.72 4.65
CA ARG A 264 0.62 6.72 3.77
C ARG A 264 -0.86 6.48 4.09
N MET A 265 -1.27 6.66 5.34
CA MET A 265 -2.69 6.62 5.70
C MET A 265 -3.49 7.78 5.10
N ARG A 266 -2.84 8.95 4.91
CA ARG A 266 -3.45 10.19 4.35
C ARG A 266 -4.82 10.51 4.96
N LEU A 267 -4.92 10.46 6.29
CA LEU A 267 -6.13 10.89 6.98
C LEU A 267 -6.19 12.42 7.02
N GLU A 268 -7.39 12.96 7.26
CA GLU A 268 -7.66 14.40 7.26
C GLU A 268 -6.71 15.19 8.17
N GLN A 269 -6.37 14.66 9.35
CA GLN A 269 -5.50 15.33 10.33
C GLN A 269 -4.01 14.99 10.16
N SER A 270 -3.63 14.21 9.14
CA SER A 270 -2.24 13.76 8.95
C SER A 270 -1.25 14.93 8.93
N SER A 271 -1.54 16.02 8.20
CA SER A 271 -0.58 17.12 8.01
C SER A 271 -0.36 17.90 9.31
N LYS A 272 -1.45 18.19 10.03
CA LYS A 272 -1.38 18.84 11.35
C LYS A 272 -0.60 17.99 12.35
N LEU A 273 -0.80 16.67 12.32
CA LEU A 273 -0.04 15.76 13.17
C LEU A 273 1.46 15.76 12.80
N ILE A 274 1.82 15.68 11.52
CA ILE A 274 3.23 15.73 11.10
C ILE A 274 3.92 17.00 11.60
N ARG A 275 3.26 18.16 11.49
CA ARG A 275 3.79 19.44 12.03
C ARG A 275 3.96 19.43 13.53
N PHE A 276 2.98 18.87 14.25
CA PHE A 276 3.07 18.71 15.71
C PHE A 276 4.26 17.82 16.12
N LEU A 277 4.55 16.78 15.35
CA LEU A 277 5.63 15.84 15.59
C LEU A 277 7.01 16.34 15.15
N LEU A 278 7.08 17.24 14.15
CA LEU A 278 8.31 17.79 13.61
C LEU A 278 9.33 18.23 14.69
N PRO A 279 8.98 19.08 15.68
CA PRO A 279 9.94 19.52 16.71
C PRO A 279 10.33 18.40 17.70
N GLN A 280 9.59 17.28 17.72
CA GLN A 280 9.81 16.15 18.63
C GLN A 280 10.75 15.09 18.02
N GLY A 281 11.16 15.26 16.75
CA GLY A 281 12.07 14.34 16.08
C GLY A 281 13.42 14.23 16.80
N SER A 282 13.90 13.00 16.98
CA SER A 282 15.13 12.71 17.73
C SER A 282 16.40 13.31 17.12
N ASP A 283 16.43 13.50 15.80
CA ASP A 283 17.54 14.14 15.08
C ASP A 283 17.09 14.82 13.79
N GLY A 284 18.05 15.46 13.09
CA GLY A 284 17.79 16.13 11.81
C GLY A 284 17.26 15.20 10.71
N VAL A 285 17.58 13.90 10.73
CA VAL A 285 17.08 12.94 9.74
C VAL A 285 15.59 12.68 9.95
N VAL A 286 15.14 12.57 11.20
CA VAL A 286 13.73 12.44 11.53
C VAL A 286 12.98 13.72 11.16
N GLN A 287 13.53 14.90 11.50
CA GLN A 287 12.91 16.18 11.15
C GLN A 287 12.80 16.37 9.63
N ASN A 288 13.84 16.05 8.88
CA ASN A 288 13.81 16.08 7.41
C ASN A 288 12.79 15.07 6.85
N SER A 289 12.68 13.87 7.45
CA SER A 289 11.66 12.89 7.05
C SER A 289 10.23 13.34 7.37
N ALA A 290 10.02 14.12 8.43
CA ALA A 290 8.72 14.72 8.71
C ALA A 290 8.35 15.76 7.64
N ARG A 291 9.28 16.60 7.18
CA ARG A 291 9.04 17.52 6.05
C ARG A 291 8.70 16.80 4.75
N ILE A 292 9.40 15.69 4.46
CA ILE A 292 9.09 14.84 3.31
C ILE A 292 7.68 14.25 3.44
N ALA A 293 7.31 13.75 4.62
CA ALA A 293 5.98 13.24 4.90
C ALA A 293 4.91 14.32 4.69
N GLU A 294 5.16 15.55 5.15
CA GLU A 294 4.27 16.69 4.96
C GLU A 294 4.07 17.05 3.48
N VAL A 295 5.15 17.10 2.70
CA VAL A 295 5.07 17.37 1.26
C VAL A 295 4.26 16.29 0.54
N LEU A 296 4.44 15.03 0.90
CA LEU A 296 3.74 13.90 0.28
C LEU A 296 2.28 13.76 0.70
N LEU A 297 1.82 14.52 1.69
CA LEU A 297 0.40 14.61 2.04
C LEU A 297 -0.36 15.55 1.11
N PHE A 298 0.32 16.48 0.42
CA PHE A 298 -0.28 17.44 -0.52
C PHE A 298 -1.50 18.16 0.09
N ASP A 299 -1.28 18.81 1.24
CA ASP A 299 -2.34 19.54 1.94
C ASP A 299 -2.33 21.02 1.55
N PHE A 300 -3.09 21.36 0.51
CA PHE A 300 -3.11 22.72 -0.06
C PHE A 300 -4.03 23.69 0.69
N GLU A 301 -4.82 23.20 1.65
CA GLU A 301 -5.49 24.07 2.63
C GLU A 301 -4.46 24.83 3.48
N PHE A 302 -3.28 24.23 3.68
CA PHE A 302 -2.13 24.80 4.37
C PHE A 302 -0.96 24.97 3.41
N LEU A 303 -1.21 25.70 2.32
CA LEU A 303 -0.26 25.87 1.21
C LEU A 303 1.08 26.47 1.66
N GLU A 304 1.08 27.45 2.56
CA GLU A 304 2.33 28.10 2.99
C GLU A 304 3.24 27.11 3.73
N GLU A 305 2.68 26.32 4.63
CA GLU A 305 3.43 25.29 5.35
C GLU A 305 3.90 24.17 4.41
N TRP A 306 3.08 23.79 3.42
CA TRP A 306 3.50 22.82 2.41
C TRP A 306 4.68 23.34 1.58
N LEU A 307 4.65 24.60 1.16
CA LEU A 307 5.75 25.25 0.43
C LEU A 307 7.00 25.38 1.31
N GLU A 308 6.84 25.78 2.56
CA GLU A 308 7.94 25.85 3.53
C GLU A 308 8.59 24.48 3.72
N ALA A 309 7.79 23.44 3.97
CA ALA A 309 8.29 22.08 4.11
C ALA A 309 9.08 21.66 2.86
N PHE A 310 8.56 21.92 1.67
CA PHE A 310 9.24 21.60 0.41
C PHE A 310 10.58 22.34 0.22
N LEU A 311 10.64 23.62 0.60
CA LEU A 311 11.87 24.42 0.53
C LEU A 311 12.92 23.97 1.55
N LEU A 312 12.47 23.50 2.72
CA LEU A 312 13.35 23.09 3.83
C LEU A 312 13.80 21.63 3.78
N ILE A 313 13.26 20.80 2.87
CA ILE A 313 13.79 19.45 2.63
C ILE A 313 15.25 19.56 2.16
N GLU A 314 16.11 18.72 2.72
CA GLU A 314 17.52 18.62 2.32
C GLU A 314 17.66 18.32 0.82
N GLU A 315 18.64 18.93 0.16
CA GLU A 315 18.87 18.77 -1.29
C GLU A 315 18.98 17.29 -1.72
N THR A 316 19.69 16.49 -0.91
CA THR A 316 19.90 15.06 -1.12
C THR A 316 18.60 14.24 -1.00
N SER A 317 17.58 14.81 -0.35
CA SER A 317 16.29 14.17 -0.09
C SER A 317 15.19 14.59 -1.05
N VAL A 318 15.40 15.64 -1.87
CA VAL A 318 14.43 16.12 -2.86
C VAL A 318 14.00 15.00 -3.82
N GLN A 319 14.93 14.11 -4.19
CA GLN A 319 14.65 12.95 -5.04
C GLN A 319 13.56 12.01 -4.48
N ARG A 320 13.33 12.03 -3.17
CA ARG A 320 12.29 11.21 -2.51
C ARG A 320 10.87 11.73 -2.78
N VAL A 321 10.71 12.97 -3.24
CA VAL A 321 9.40 13.56 -3.53
C VAL A 321 9.17 13.82 -5.02
N VAL A 322 10.24 13.98 -5.82
CA VAL A 322 10.19 14.37 -7.25
C VAL A 322 9.14 13.62 -8.07
N TYR A 323 9.03 12.29 -7.89
CA TYR A 323 8.08 11.49 -8.66
C TYR A 323 6.62 11.70 -8.26
N SER A 324 6.36 12.19 -7.04
CA SER A 324 5.02 12.49 -6.55
C SER A 324 4.62 13.96 -6.76
N ILE A 325 5.57 14.89 -6.82
CA ILE A 325 5.28 16.34 -7.01
C ILE A 325 4.36 16.64 -8.21
N PRO A 326 4.32 15.88 -9.32
CA PRO A 326 3.35 16.12 -10.39
C PRO A 326 1.89 16.24 -9.97
N ILE A 327 1.52 15.64 -8.82
CA ILE A 327 0.20 15.79 -8.19
C ILE A 327 -0.14 17.25 -7.81
N ALA A 328 0.87 18.06 -7.49
CA ALA A 328 0.69 19.46 -7.15
C ALA A 328 -0.01 20.27 -8.26
N TYR A 329 0.14 19.88 -9.53
CA TYR A 329 -0.48 20.59 -10.65
C TYR A 329 -2.02 20.48 -10.65
N PRO A 330 -2.62 19.30 -10.86
CA PRO A 330 -4.07 19.20 -10.86
C PRO A 330 -4.67 19.62 -9.51
N LEU A 331 -3.98 19.36 -8.40
CA LEU A 331 -4.42 19.80 -7.08
C LEU A 331 -4.46 21.33 -6.95
N ALA A 332 -3.45 22.05 -7.44
CA ALA A 332 -3.46 23.51 -7.45
C ALA A 332 -4.65 24.05 -8.25
N LEU A 333 -4.97 23.45 -9.40
CA LEU A 333 -6.10 23.87 -10.21
C LEU A 333 -7.45 23.65 -9.51
N GLU A 334 -7.55 22.61 -8.69
CA GLU A 334 -8.77 22.27 -7.95
C GLU A 334 -8.93 23.12 -6.68
N GLU A 335 -7.87 23.33 -5.90
CA GLU A 335 -7.96 23.90 -4.55
C GLU A 335 -7.44 25.34 -4.44
N THR A 336 -6.43 25.72 -5.21
CA THR A 336 -5.74 27.02 -5.11
C THR A 336 -5.36 27.60 -6.49
N PRO A 337 -6.33 27.77 -7.42
CA PRO A 337 -6.02 28.07 -8.83
C PRO A 337 -5.25 29.38 -9.04
N GLY A 338 -5.44 30.36 -8.15
CA GLY A 338 -4.72 31.63 -8.17
C GLY A 338 -3.22 31.51 -7.82
N ASP A 339 -2.82 30.43 -7.16
CA ASP A 339 -1.45 30.22 -6.68
C ASP A 339 -0.61 29.34 -7.60
N TRP A 340 -1.18 28.74 -8.65
CA TRP A 340 -0.43 27.82 -9.51
C TRP A 340 0.85 28.43 -10.09
N SER A 341 0.83 29.69 -10.52
CA SER A 341 2.04 30.36 -11.04
C SER A 341 3.14 30.46 -9.98
N ARG A 342 2.77 30.70 -8.71
CA ARG A 342 3.70 30.77 -7.58
C ARG A 342 4.24 29.39 -7.24
N ILE A 343 3.36 28.39 -7.14
CA ILE A 343 3.74 26.99 -6.89
C ILE A 343 4.69 26.51 -7.99
N LYS A 344 4.30 26.65 -9.26
CA LYS A 344 5.12 26.26 -10.42
C LYS A 344 6.49 26.92 -10.39
N HIS A 345 6.56 28.22 -10.08
CA HIS A 345 7.84 28.92 -9.97
C HIS A 345 8.75 28.32 -8.88
N LEU A 346 8.22 28.07 -7.68
CA LEU A 346 8.98 27.48 -6.58
C LEU A 346 9.44 26.04 -6.89
N LEU A 347 8.56 25.24 -7.49
CA LEU A 347 8.89 23.88 -7.94
C LEU A 347 10.01 23.90 -8.99
N LEU A 348 9.94 24.80 -9.99
CA LEU A 348 10.98 24.96 -11.00
C LEU A 348 12.31 25.44 -10.42
N MET A 349 12.28 26.33 -9.44
CA MET A 349 13.50 26.78 -8.76
C MET A 349 14.18 25.63 -8.00
N ARG A 350 13.40 24.76 -7.35
CA ARG A 350 13.93 23.67 -6.52
C ARG A 350 14.30 22.42 -7.32
N LEU A 351 13.50 22.06 -8.32
CA LEU A 351 13.65 20.82 -9.10
C LEU A 351 14.38 21.04 -10.44
N GLY A 352 14.52 22.30 -10.87
CA GLY A 352 15.11 22.66 -12.15
C GLY A 352 14.15 22.51 -13.34
N ARG A 353 14.66 22.82 -14.54
CA ARG A 353 13.88 22.87 -15.79
C ARG A 353 13.38 21.50 -16.30
N GLY A 354 13.85 20.39 -15.73
CA GLY A 354 13.33 19.06 -16.03
C GLY A 354 11.89 18.83 -15.54
N PHE A 355 11.38 19.74 -14.70
CA PHE A 355 10.05 19.70 -14.10
C PHE A 355 9.08 20.67 -14.82
N GLU A 356 8.98 20.62 -16.15
CA GLU A 356 7.93 21.37 -16.85
C GLU A 356 6.64 20.56 -16.90
N LEU A 357 5.69 20.86 -16.00
CA LEU A 357 4.29 20.41 -16.06
C LEU A 357 3.46 21.53 -16.68
N GLY A 358 2.66 21.18 -17.70
CA GLY A 358 1.73 22.10 -18.38
C GLY A 358 2.41 23.32 -18.97
#